data_AF-A0A972BGZ5-F1
#
_entry.id   AF-A0A972BGZ5-F1
#
_cell.length_a   1.000
_cell.length_b   1.000
_cell.length_c   1.000
_cell.angle_alpha   90.00
_cell.angle_beta   90.00
_cell.angle_gamma   90.00
#
_symmetry.space_group_name_H-M   'P 1'
#
loop_
_entity.id
_entity.type
_entity.pdbx_description
1 polymer ?
#
loop_
_entity_poly.entity_id
_entity_poly.type
_entity_poly.pdbx_seq_one_letter_code
_entity_poly.pdbx_strand_id
1 'polypeptide(L)'
;SLRVGGPATAAGAWIEPFLNHCTEDFNAVTGKRGVPVDFVSYDGYPTDAGLVVGGEKVTYLHSNYWYDMARDNHKIVVSKELPLEIHVTEWNSSPDCRDPRHDDSNNAAFICQMIKDVAGYVDTYSYWTLSDIFEERGWPEAEFHGGFGLLTVNGIKKPSFHAFRMLHMMGDQRIPVTIDKVDGLDGLATVSDEGAQILLWNYVAPESEEAVSRTVSLELNGISGERVTVKRYLVDEYHSNAYTCWKSMGSPAEPTEEQLQELMDSMELELVELNRSVKVDGGRLLLEFTLLPGSVSLIEIEN
;
A
#
# COMPACT_ATOMS: atom_id res chain seq x y z
N SER A 1 20.07 -26.74 1.06
CA SER A 1 20.77 -25.59 1.64
C SER A 1 19.74 -24.67 2.27
N LEU A 2 20.13 -23.85 3.25
CA LEU A 2 19.30 -22.76 3.77
C LEU A 2 19.65 -21.48 2.99
N ARG A 3 18.64 -20.65 2.70
CA ARG A 3 18.85 -19.34 2.07
C ARG A 3 19.21 -18.30 3.14
N VAL A 4 20.20 -17.45 2.87
CA VAL A 4 20.67 -16.40 3.78
C VAL A 4 20.85 -15.08 3.03
N GLY A 5 20.55 -13.96 3.68
CA GLY A 5 20.66 -12.64 3.08
C GLY A 5 20.59 -11.52 4.12
N GLY A 6 20.58 -10.28 3.63
CA GLY A 6 20.65 -9.05 4.42
C GLY A 6 20.82 -7.82 3.53
N PRO A 7 21.20 -6.65 4.06
CA PRO A 7 21.62 -6.41 5.45
C PRO A 7 20.47 -6.06 6.41
N ALA A 8 19.20 -6.01 5.97
CA ALA A 8 18.04 -5.65 6.79
C ALA A 8 18.22 -4.29 7.48
N THR A 9 18.63 -3.29 6.70
CA THR A 9 18.89 -1.92 7.19
C THR A 9 17.76 -0.98 6.83
N ALA A 10 17.49 -0.02 7.71
CA ALA A 10 16.58 1.10 7.45
C ALA A 10 16.99 1.94 6.22
N ALA A 11 16.03 2.67 5.67
CA ALA A 11 16.21 3.61 4.56
C ALA A 11 16.84 3.02 3.28
N GLY A 12 16.72 1.70 3.08
CA GLY A 12 17.38 1.02 1.96
C GLY A 12 18.91 1.16 1.96
N ALA A 13 19.54 1.41 3.11
CA ALA A 13 20.95 1.75 3.19
C ALA A 13 21.87 0.54 2.95
N TRP A 14 23.16 0.82 2.75
CA TRP A 14 24.27 -0.17 2.81
C TRP A 14 24.22 -1.37 1.84
N ILE A 15 23.29 -1.39 0.88
CA ILE A 15 23.16 -2.48 -0.08
C ILE A 15 24.45 -2.70 -0.89
N GLU A 16 25.02 -1.63 -1.47
CA GLU A 16 26.25 -1.73 -2.24
C GLU A 16 27.46 -2.18 -1.38
N PRO A 17 27.75 -1.55 -0.21
CA PRO A 17 28.78 -2.06 0.69
C PRO A 17 28.59 -3.52 1.11
N PHE A 18 27.36 -3.94 1.42
CA PHE A 18 27.04 -5.32 1.77
C PHE A 18 27.35 -6.28 0.62
N LEU A 19 26.91 -5.96 -0.59
CA LEU A 19 27.17 -6.81 -1.75
C LEU A 19 28.66 -6.85 -2.13
N ASN A 20 29.38 -5.71 -2.03
CA ASN A 20 30.83 -5.68 -2.19
C ASN A 20 31.50 -6.61 -1.17
N HIS A 21 31.02 -6.61 0.08
CA HIS A 21 31.53 -7.53 1.09
C HIS A 21 31.31 -8.99 0.73
N CYS A 22 30.09 -9.34 0.28
CA CYS A 22 29.73 -10.71 -0.09
C CYS A 22 30.45 -11.21 -1.36
N THR A 23 30.86 -10.32 -2.27
CA THR A 23 31.40 -10.70 -3.58
C THR A 23 32.90 -10.51 -3.71
N GLU A 24 33.44 -9.45 -3.12
CA GLU A 24 34.79 -8.96 -3.38
C GLU A 24 35.69 -9.03 -2.14
N ASP A 25 35.18 -8.69 -0.96
CA ASP A 25 36.00 -8.55 0.25
C ASP A 25 36.49 -9.88 0.85
N PHE A 26 37.46 -9.76 1.74
CA PHE A 26 37.99 -10.89 2.49
C PHE A 26 37.05 -11.30 3.64
N ASN A 27 36.68 -12.56 3.65
CA ASN A 27 35.93 -13.18 4.73
C ASN A 27 36.89 -13.66 5.83
N ALA A 28 36.80 -13.01 7.00
CA ALA A 28 37.67 -13.29 8.13
C ALA A 28 37.54 -14.71 8.70
N VAL A 29 36.39 -15.38 8.51
CA VAL A 29 36.13 -16.73 9.03
C VAL A 29 36.69 -17.79 8.09
N THR A 30 36.48 -17.64 6.78
CA THR A 30 36.88 -18.66 5.79
C THR A 30 38.29 -18.43 5.24
N GLY A 31 38.83 -17.22 5.41
CA GLY A 31 40.12 -16.82 4.84
C GLY A 31 40.08 -16.66 3.31
N LYS A 32 38.90 -16.60 2.70
CA LYS A 32 38.68 -16.49 1.24
C LYS A 32 37.98 -15.18 0.90
N ARG A 33 37.92 -14.84 -0.39
CA ARG A 33 37.05 -13.75 -0.85
C ARG A 33 35.58 -14.18 -0.84
N GLY A 34 34.72 -13.28 -0.41
CA GLY A 34 33.28 -13.40 -0.43
C GLY A 34 32.65 -14.21 0.71
N VAL A 35 31.34 -14.04 0.81
CA VAL A 35 30.43 -14.70 1.74
C VAL A 35 29.18 -15.09 0.95
N PRO A 36 28.64 -16.31 1.10
CA PRO A 36 27.39 -16.69 0.44
C PRO A 36 26.25 -15.71 0.74
N VAL A 37 25.48 -15.36 -0.29
CA VAL A 37 24.29 -14.51 -0.21
C VAL A 37 23.27 -15.00 -1.23
N ASP A 38 22.02 -15.17 -0.80
CA ASP A 38 20.90 -15.71 -1.60
C ASP A 38 19.78 -14.69 -1.85
N PHE A 39 19.79 -13.56 -1.14
CA PHE A 39 18.87 -12.44 -1.31
C PHE A 39 19.41 -11.17 -0.64
N VAL A 40 18.84 -10.03 -1.03
CA VAL A 40 19.01 -8.75 -0.37
C VAL A 40 17.75 -8.40 0.42
N SER A 41 17.91 -7.81 1.59
CA SER A 41 16.79 -7.24 2.34
C SER A 41 17.10 -5.87 2.93
N TYR A 42 16.08 -5.04 3.02
CA TYR A 42 16.12 -3.74 3.68
C TYR A 42 14.73 -3.32 4.12
N ASP A 43 14.67 -2.29 4.95
CA ASP A 43 13.42 -1.67 5.38
C ASP A 43 13.31 -0.28 4.76
N GLY A 44 12.09 0.24 4.71
CA GLY A 44 11.92 1.63 4.33
C GLY A 44 10.58 2.22 4.72
N TYR A 45 10.64 3.48 5.13
CA TYR A 45 9.49 4.33 5.38
C TYR A 45 9.68 5.65 4.62
N PRO A 46 8.61 6.28 4.07
CA PRO A 46 8.72 7.59 3.42
C PRO A 46 9.33 8.68 4.30
N THR A 47 9.26 8.52 5.62
CA THR A 47 9.85 9.42 6.62
C THR A 47 11.34 9.25 6.85
N ASP A 48 11.93 8.12 6.42
CA ASP A 48 13.34 7.79 6.69
C ASP A 48 14.31 8.81 6.10
N ALA A 49 13.88 9.55 5.07
CA ALA A 49 14.66 10.64 4.51
C ALA A 49 15.05 11.71 5.56
N GLY A 50 14.24 11.93 6.60
CA GLY A 50 14.60 12.82 7.72
C GLY A 50 15.79 12.33 8.55
N LEU A 51 15.98 11.01 8.66
CA LEU A 51 17.11 10.37 9.34
C LEU A 51 18.39 10.42 8.49
N VAL A 52 18.26 10.38 7.17
CA VAL A 52 19.39 10.43 6.23
C VAL A 52 19.89 11.87 5.98
N VAL A 53 19.00 12.87 6.01
CA VAL A 53 19.34 14.28 5.70
C VAL A 53 19.78 15.09 6.94
N GLY A 54 19.67 14.53 8.15
CA GLY A 54 20.23 15.14 9.36
C GLY A 54 19.45 16.37 9.89
N GLY A 55 18.11 16.32 9.84
CA GLY A 55 17.24 17.39 10.35
C GLY A 55 16.42 16.98 11.58
N GLU A 56 16.15 17.94 12.48
CA GLU A 56 15.36 17.75 13.72
C GLU A 56 13.84 17.56 13.51
N LYS A 57 13.36 17.57 12.25
CA LYS A 57 11.96 17.33 11.91
C LYS A 57 11.86 16.16 10.94
N VAL A 58 11.00 15.21 11.27
CA VAL A 58 10.47 14.21 10.32
C VAL A 58 9.86 15.01 9.16
N THR A 59 10.66 15.18 8.13
CA THR A 59 10.22 15.84 6.90
C THR A 59 9.75 14.69 6.04
N TYR A 60 8.44 14.57 5.86
CA TYR A 60 7.89 13.74 4.80
C TYR A 60 8.43 14.33 3.51
N LEU A 61 9.44 13.69 2.92
CA LEU A 61 10.05 14.16 1.70
C LEU A 61 9.42 13.43 0.53
N HIS A 62 9.08 14.22 -0.50
CA HIS A 62 8.68 13.86 -1.86
C HIS A 62 8.12 12.45 -2.04
N SER A 63 6.87 12.37 -2.50
CA SER A 63 6.24 11.17 -3.11
C SER A 63 7.18 10.22 -3.89
N ASN A 64 8.25 10.72 -4.51
CA ASN A 64 9.22 9.91 -5.27
C ASN A 64 10.30 9.19 -4.43
N TYR A 65 10.51 9.49 -3.14
CA TYR A 65 11.61 8.88 -2.36
C TYR A 65 11.51 7.35 -2.34
N TRP A 66 10.30 6.84 -2.11
CA TRP A 66 10.02 5.41 -2.10
C TRP A 66 10.39 4.73 -3.43
N TYR A 67 9.94 5.32 -4.53
CA TYR A 67 10.28 4.90 -5.88
C TYR A 67 11.78 4.94 -6.15
N ASP A 68 12.44 6.06 -5.82
CA ASP A 68 13.87 6.27 -6.05
C ASP A 68 14.71 5.24 -5.28
N MET A 69 14.38 4.99 -4.01
CA MET A 69 15.05 3.99 -3.17
C MET A 69 14.94 2.58 -3.78
N ALA A 70 13.74 2.14 -4.15
CA ALA A 70 13.53 0.82 -4.74
C ALA A 70 14.26 0.68 -6.08
N ARG A 71 14.15 1.68 -6.96
CA ARG A 71 14.81 1.72 -8.26
C ARG A 71 16.33 1.66 -8.13
N ASP A 72 16.91 2.45 -7.23
CA ASP A 72 18.36 2.57 -7.13
C ASP A 72 18.98 1.35 -6.44
N ASN A 73 18.32 0.79 -5.42
CA ASN A 73 18.72 -0.51 -4.86
C ASN A 73 18.60 -1.64 -5.89
N HIS A 74 17.54 -1.67 -6.70
CA HIS A 74 17.42 -2.64 -7.78
C HIS A 74 18.58 -2.57 -8.77
N LYS A 75 18.97 -1.35 -9.20
CA LYS A 75 20.14 -1.16 -10.07
C LYS A 75 21.43 -1.68 -9.45
N ILE A 76 21.65 -1.42 -8.16
CA ILE A 76 22.83 -1.92 -7.43
C ILE A 76 22.85 -3.44 -7.44
N VAL A 77 21.73 -4.09 -7.10
CA VAL A 77 21.63 -5.55 -7.04
C VAL A 77 21.86 -6.19 -8.41
N VAL A 78 21.19 -5.68 -9.45
CA VAL A 78 21.35 -6.19 -10.82
C VAL A 78 22.77 -5.99 -11.35
N SER A 79 23.46 -4.91 -10.95
CA SER A 79 24.86 -4.66 -11.35
C SER A 79 25.85 -5.73 -10.87
N LYS A 80 25.49 -6.54 -9.88
CA LYS A 80 26.32 -7.65 -9.40
C LYS A 80 26.22 -8.90 -10.27
N GLU A 81 25.29 -8.94 -11.22
CA GLU A 81 25.07 -10.09 -12.11
C GLU A 81 24.80 -11.40 -11.34
N LEU A 82 24.22 -11.27 -10.14
CA LEU A 82 23.81 -12.38 -9.29
C LEU A 82 22.28 -12.49 -9.29
N PRO A 83 21.72 -13.72 -9.24
CA PRO A 83 20.27 -13.93 -9.21
C PRO A 83 19.72 -13.72 -7.79
N LEU A 84 19.88 -12.52 -7.25
CA LEU A 84 19.42 -12.17 -5.90
C LEU A 84 18.00 -11.63 -5.95
N GLU A 85 17.13 -12.21 -5.13
CA GLU A 85 15.83 -11.60 -4.82
C GLU A 85 16.04 -10.37 -3.92
N ILE A 86 15.15 -9.40 -4.02
CA ILE A 86 15.10 -8.21 -3.18
C ILE A 86 13.83 -8.26 -2.33
N HIS A 87 13.99 -8.27 -1.02
CA HIS A 87 12.89 -8.29 -0.06
C HIS A 87 12.89 -7.01 0.78
N VAL A 88 11.83 -6.21 0.67
CA VAL A 88 11.60 -5.15 1.64
C VAL A 88 10.86 -5.75 2.82
N THR A 89 11.59 -5.92 3.92
CA THR A 89 11.16 -6.72 5.07
C THR A 89 10.24 -5.95 6.02
N GLU A 90 10.33 -4.63 6.02
CA GLU A 90 9.42 -3.75 6.75
C GLU A 90 9.15 -2.46 5.96
N TRP A 91 7.88 -2.07 5.88
CA TRP A 91 7.45 -0.77 5.37
C TRP A 91 6.07 -0.37 5.88
N ASN A 92 5.85 0.94 6.03
CA ASN A 92 4.55 1.58 6.30
C ASN A 92 4.66 3.09 5.95
N SER A 93 3.62 3.88 6.21
CA SER A 93 3.66 5.34 6.03
C SER A 93 4.48 6.08 7.08
N SER A 94 4.62 5.49 8.28
CA SER A 94 5.41 6.02 9.38
C SER A 94 6.06 4.89 10.19
N PRO A 95 7.26 5.07 10.75
CA PRO A 95 7.91 4.14 11.66
C PRO A 95 7.52 4.40 13.12
N ASP A 96 6.60 5.33 13.39
CA ASP A 96 6.07 5.54 14.74
C ASP A 96 4.81 4.70 14.95
N CYS A 97 4.86 3.72 15.86
CA CYS A 97 3.73 2.85 16.20
C CYS A 97 2.56 3.57 16.92
N ARG A 98 2.56 4.90 16.95
CA ARG A 98 1.52 5.78 17.50
C ARG A 98 1.07 6.86 16.50
N ASP A 99 1.40 6.69 15.21
CA ASP A 99 1.02 7.64 14.17
C ASP A 99 -0.45 7.43 13.76
N PRO A 100 -1.36 8.38 14.05
CA PRO A 100 -2.80 8.19 13.82
C PRO A 100 -3.13 8.01 12.33
N ARG A 101 -2.21 8.32 11.41
CA ARG A 101 -2.41 8.08 9.98
C ARG A 101 -2.54 6.61 9.64
N HIS A 102 -1.96 5.68 10.41
CA HIS A 102 -2.11 4.25 10.15
C HIS A 102 -3.57 3.78 10.17
N ASP A 103 -4.42 4.49 10.91
CA ASP A 103 -5.84 4.18 11.09
C ASP A 103 -6.75 4.86 10.03
N ASP A 104 -6.24 5.88 9.32
CA ASP A 104 -7.03 6.69 8.39
C ASP A 104 -7.17 6.06 6.99
N SER A 105 -8.29 6.37 6.31
CA SER A 105 -8.52 5.96 4.91
C SER A 105 -7.41 6.35 3.95
N ASN A 106 -6.73 7.48 4.17
CA ASN A 106 -5.62 7.90 3.33
C ASN A 106 -4.45 6.90 3.35
N ASN A 107 -4.29 6.10 4.41
CA ASN A 107 -3.27 5.06 4.45
C ASN A 107 -3.59 3.88 3.52
N ALA A 108 -4.87 3.63 3.23
CA ALA A 108 -5.28 2.68 2.20
C ALA A 108 -4.84 3.15 0.81
N ALA A 109 -5.07 4.43 0.49
CA ALA A 109 -4.62 5.03 -0.78
C ALA A 109 -3.09 5.07 -0.89
N PHE A 110 -2.41 5.38 0.21
CA PHE A 110 -0.95 5.30 0.32
C PHE A 110 -0.42 3.90 -0.02
N ILE A 111 -1.00 2.84 0.56
CA ILE A 111 -0.60 1.45 0.30
C ILE A 111 -0.68 1.14 -1.21
N CYS A 112 -1.78 1.50 -1.87
CA CYS A 112 -1.95 1.28 -3.30
C CYS A 112 -0.89 2.03 -4.13
N GLN A 113 -0.64 3.31 -3.80
CA GLN A 113 0.39 4.11 -4.46
C GLN A 113 1.78 3.48 -4.32
N MET A 114 2.17 3.16 -3.08
CA MET A 114 3.50 2.64 -2.78
C MET A 114 3.75 1.29 -3.44
N ILE A 115 2.76 0.38 -3.46
CA ILE A 115 2.86 -0.92 -4.14
C ILE A 115 3.00 -0.72 -5.65
N LYS A 116 2.23 0.20 -6.24
CA LYS A 116 2.33 0.50 -7.67
C LYS A 116 3.73 1.02 -8.03
N ASP A 117 4.26 1.95 -7.25
CA ASP A 117 5.51 2.64 -7.57
C ASP A 117 6.71 1.70 -7.59
N VAL A 118 6.70 0.67 -6.74
CA VAL A 118 7.81 -0.28 -6.61
C VAL A 118 7.62 -1.57 -7.42
N ALA A 119 6.47 -1.74 -8.06
CA ALA A 119 6.16 -2.92 -8.84
C ALA A 119 7.21 -3.13 -9.94
N GLY A 120 7.91 -4.28 -9.87
CA GLY A 120 8.97 -4.65 -10.80
C GLY A 120 10.39 -4.32 -10.33
N TYR A 121 10.57 -3.63 -9.20
CA TYR A 121 11.89 -3.37 -8.62
C TYR A 121 12.28 -4.35 -7.52
N VAL A 122 11.33 -4.98 -6.85
CA VAL A 122 11.61 -5.98 -5.82
C VAL A 122 10.67 -7.18 -5.91
N ASP A 123 11.03 -8.27 -5.23
CA ASP A 123 10.33 -9.54 -5.24
C ASP A 123 9.32 -9.70 -4.08
N THR A 124 9.54 -9.04 -2.95
CA THR A 124 8.61 -9.07 -1.80
C THR A 124 8.59 -7.75 -1.05
N TYR A 125 7.40 -7.33 -0.61
CA TYR A 125 7.18 -6.16 0.24
C TYR A 125 6.31 -6.56 1.44
N SER A 126 6.88 -6.55 2.65
CA SER A 126 6.22 -6.97 3.89
C SER A 126 5.73 -5.76 4.67
N TYR A 127 4.41 -5.52 4.62
CA TYR A 127 3.80 -4.41 5.35
C TYR A 127 3.91 -4.63 6.85
N TRP A 128 4.46 -3.63 7.54
CA TRP A 128 4.63 -3.65 8.98
C TRP A 128 3.43 -2.92 9.61
N THR A 129 2.41 -3.59 10.14
CA THR A 129 2.27 -5.02 10.47
C THR A 129 0.87 -5.57 10.19
N LEU A 130 0.66 -6.86 10.45
CA LEU A 130 -0.67 -7.47 10.38
C LEU A 130 -1.63 -6.97 11.47
N SER A 131 -1.17 -6.74 12.70
CA SER A 131 -2.03 -6.49 13.86
C SER A 131 -1.40 -5.54 14.87
N ASP A 132 -2.24 -4.78 15.56
CA ASP A 132 -1.91 -3.91 16.69
C ASP A 132 -1.60 -4.67 17.99
N ILE A 133 -1.62 -6.01 17.98
CA ILE A 133 -0.98 -6.80 19.05
C ILE A 133 0.54 -6.59 18.94
N PHE A 134 1.01 -5.49 19.52
CA PHE A 134 2.34 -4.93 19.32
C PHE A 134 2.79 -4.15 20.56
N GLU A 135 4.08 -4.24 20.94
CA GLU A 135 4.55 -3.74 22.26
C GLU A 135 5.88 -2.96 22.25
N GLU A 136 6.41 -2.53 21.10
CA GLU A 136 7.68 -1.75 21.09
C GLU A 136 7.63 -0.47 21.93
N ARG A 137 6.44 0.13 22.07
CA ARG A 137 6.16 1.25 22.99
C ARG A 137 5.11 0.89 24.04
N GLY A 138 5.16 -0.36 24.52
CA GLY A 138 4.20 -0.90 25.49
C GLY A 138 2.81 -1.12 24.89
N TRP A 139 1.90 -1.59 25.74
CA TRP A 139 0.53 -1.95 25.34
C TRP A 139 -0.23 -0.76 24.73
N PRO A 140 -1.10 -1.00 23.72
CA PRO A 140 -2.00 0.01 23.17
C PRO A 140 -2.85 0.73 24.22
N GLU A 141 -3.06 2.03 24.04
CA GLU A 141 -3.82 2.86 25.00
C GLU A 141 -5.30 3.02 24.60
N ALA A 142 -5.66 2.65 23.38
CA ALA A 142 -7.01 2.74 22.84
C ALA A 142 -7.23 1.73 21.70
N GLU A 143 -8.49 1.47 21.32
CA GLU A 143 -8.84 0.61 20.17
C GLU A 143 -8.12 1.03 18.88
N PHE A 144 -8.18 2.33 18.57
CA PHE A 144 -7.40 2.98 17.53
C PHE A 144 -6.44 3.97 18.19
N HIS A 145 -5.16 3.84 17.89
CA HIS A 145 -4.09 4.56 18.58
C HIS A 145 -2.88 4.82 17.66
N GLY A 146 -3.07 4.72 16.34
CA GLY A 146 -2.00 4.84 15.36
C GLY A 146 -1.05 3.65 15.31
N GLY A 147 -1.51 2.47 15.74
CA GLY A 147 -0.73 1.24 15.67
C GLY A 147 -0.46 0.81 14.22
N PHE A 148 0.63 0.09 14.00
CA PHE A 148 1.06 -0.36 12.67
C PHE A 148 0.10 -1.31 11.97
N GLY A 149 -0.76 -2.01 12.72
CA GLY A 149 -1.51 -3.16 12.27
C GLY A 149 -2.56 -2.83 11.19
N LEU A 150 -2.80 -3.78 10.30
CA LEU A 150 -4.02 -3.80 9.47
C LEU A 150 -5.29 -4.08 10.29
N LEU A 151 -5.11 -4.70 11.46
CA LEU A 151 -6.16 -5.04 12.42
C LEU A 151 -5.86 -4.38 13.76
N THR A 152 -6.89 -3.86 14.43
CA THR A 152 -6.79 -3.43 15.83
C THR A 152 -6.58 -4.63 16.78
N VAL A 153 -6.40 -4.38 18.08
CA VAL A 153 -6.26 -5.42 19.11
C VAL A 153 -7.49 -6.33 19.17
N ASN A 154 -8.69 -5.79 18.96
CA ASN A 154 -9.94 -6.56 18.92
C ASN A 154 -10.29 -7.11 17.53
N GLY A 155 -9.37 -7.05 16.57
CA GLY A 155 -9.54 -7.62 15.23
C GLY A 155 -10.41 -6.77 14.30
N ILE A 156 -10.61 -5.48 14.62
CA ILE A 156 -11.33 -4.54 13.76
C ILE A 156 -10.46 -4.23 12.56
N LYS A 157 -10.99 -4.42 11.34
CA LYS A 157 -10.27 -4.15 10.09
C LYS A 157 -10.17 -2.65 9.87
N LYS A 158 -8.94 -2.15 9.73
CA LYS A 158 -8.67 -0.75 9.35
C LYS A 158 -8.87 -0.57 7.84
N PRO A 159 -9.06 0.66 7.34
CA PRO A 159 -9.09 0.93 5.90
C PRO A 159 -7.90 0.31 5.14
N SER A 160 -6.70 0.34 5.74
CA SER A 160 -5.48 -0.28 5.24
C SER A 160 -5.63 -1.78 4.93
N PHE A 161 -6.40 -2.54 5.73
CA PHE A 161 -6.69 -3.96 5.47
C PHE A 161 -7.38 -4.14 4.12
N HIS A 162 -8.31 -3.24 3.81
CA HIS A 162 -9.11 -3.33 2.59
C HIS A 162 -8.34 -2.93 1.34
N ALA A 163 -7.28 -2.11 1.45
CA ALA A 163 -6.35 -1.91 0.34
C ALA A 163 -5.73 -3.24 -0.11
N PHE A 164 -5.22 -4.05 0.83
CA PHE A 164 -4.71 -5.38 0.53
C PHE A 164 -5.80 -6.34 0.05
N ARG A 165 -7.02 -6.28 0.63
CA ARG A 165 -8.16 -7.07 0.17
C ARG A 165 -8.53 -6.76 -1.28
N MET A 166 -8.62 -5.48 -1.65
CA MET A 166 -8.91 -5.06 -3.02
C MET A 166 -7.78 -5.44 -3.98
N LEU A 167 -6.52 -5.30 -3.59
CA LEU A 167 -5.38 -5.76 -4.38
C LEU A 167 -5.43 -7.28 -4.61
N HIS A 168 -5.87 -8.06 -3.63
CA HIS A 168 -6.05 -9.51 -3.76
C HIS A 168 -7.20 -9.90 -4.71
N MET A 169 -8.19 -9.03 -4.88
CA MET A 169 -9.31 -9.23 -5.81
C MET A 169 -8.93 -8.89 -7.27
N MET A 170 -7.79 -8.24 -7.51
CA MET A 170 -7.31 -7.98 -8.86
C MET A 170 -6.92 -9.30 -9.57
N GLY A 171 -7.03 -9.30 -10.90
CA GLY A 171 -6.60 -10.38 -11.77
C GLY A 171 -5.07 -10.50 -11.90
N ASP A 172 -4.64 -11.46 -12.72
CA ASP A 172 -3.23 -11.81 -12.91
C ASP A 172 -2.58 -11.17 -14.16
N GLN A 173 -3.39 -10.66 -15.09
CA GLN A 173 -2.90 -9.98 -16.29
C GLN A 173 -3.07 -8.47 -16.19
N ARG A 174 -1.96 -7.76 -15.90
CA ARG A 174 -1.96 -6.29 -15.87
C ARG A 174 -2.20 -5.70 -17.26
N ILE A 175 -3.07 -4.70 -17.33
CA ILE A 175 -3.29 -3.89 -18.54
C ILE A 175 -2.80 -2.45 -18.34
N PRO A 176 -2.41 -1.74 -19.41
CA PRO A 176 -1.97 -0.35 -19.30
C PRO A 176 -3.08 0.56 -18.78
N VAL A 177 -2.70 1.48 -17.88
CA VAL A 177 -3.57 2.53 -17.35
C VAL A 177 -2.91 3.88 -17.67
N THR A 178 -3.68 4.78 -18.28
CA THR A 178 -3.27 6.17 -18.53
C THR A 178 -4.18 7.08 -17.74
N ILE A 179 -3.58 7.95 -16.92
CA ILE A 179 -4.30 8.90 -16.06
C ILE A 179 -3.75 10.29 -16.35
N ASP A 180 -4.64 11.28 -16.35
CA ASP A 180 -4.24 12.68 -16.47
C ASP A 180 -3.30 13.06 -15.33
N LYS A 181 -2.30 13.92 -15.59
CA LYS A 181 -1.36 14.35 -14.56
C LYS A 181 -2.08 15.22 -13.51
N VAL A 182 -2.60 14.55 -12.49
CA VAL A 182 -3.34 15.11 -11.36
C VAL A 182 -2.73 14.53 -10.09
N ASP A 183 -2.33 15.39 -9.17
CA ASP A 183 -1.71 14.97 -7.91
C ASP A 183 -2.68 14.07 -7.11
N GLY A 184 -2.15 12.93 -6.67
CA GLY A 184 -2.84 11.95 -5.84
C GLY A 184 -3.72 10.94 -6.58
N LEU A 185 -4.17 11.25 -7.80
CA LEU A 185 -5.03 10.38 -8.58
C LEU A 185 -4.19 9.36 -9.36
N ASP A 186 -4.36 8.08 -9.04
CA ASP A 186 -3.66 7.02 -9.75
C ASP A 186 -4.44 5.69 -9.73
N GLY A 187 -3.93 4.66 -10.42
CA GLY A 187 -4.61 3.40 -10.58
C GLY A 187 -3.80 2.23 -11.14
N LEU A 188 -4.39 1.05 -10.97
CA LEU A 188 -3.97 -0.23 -11.55
C LEU A 188 -5.17 -0.89 -12.20
N ALA A 189 -4.94 -1.61 -13.30
CA ALA A 189 -5.99 -2.40 -13.93
C ALA A 189 -5.45 -3.77 -14.36
N THR A 190 -6.32 -4.76 -14.26
CA THR A 190 -6.08 -6.14 -14.66
C THR A 190 -7.25 -6.67 -15.47
N VAL A 191 -7.00 -7.74 -16.20
CA VAL A 191 -8.02 -8.58 -16.81
C VAL A 191 -7.84 -10.01 -16.33
N SER A 192 -8.94 -10.72 -16.17
CA SER A 192 -9.00 -12.15 -15.89
C SER A 192 -10.15 -12.78 -16.69
N ASP A 193 -10.36 -14.08 -16.52
CA ASP A 193 -11.50 -14.78 -17.13
C ASP A 193 -12.86 -14.26 -16.63
N GLU A 194 -12.89 -13.58 -15.47
CA GLU A 194 -14.09 -13.02 -14.85
C GLU A 194 -14.40 -11.59 -15.35
N GLY A 195 -13.48 -10.96 -16.09
CA GLY A 195 -13.64 -9.61 -16.61
C GLY A 195 -12.48 -8.69 -16.27
N ALA A 196 -12.73 -7.38 -16.23
CA ALA A 196 -11.71 -6.38 -15.91
C ALA A 196 -11.86 -5.87 -14.47
N GLN A 197 -10.74 -5.70 -13.76
CA GLN A 197 -10.69 -5.11 -12.43
C GLN A 197 -9.84 -3.84 -12.49
N ILE A 198 -10.37 -2.74 -11.97
CA ILE A 198 -9.76 -1.42 -12.04
C ILE A 198 -9.75 -0.85 -10.62
N LEU A 199 -8.55 -0.73 -10.07
CA LEU A 199 -8.29 -0.13 -8.77
C LEU A 199 -7.86 1.31 -8.99
N LEU A 200 -8.59 2.27 -8.42
CA LEU A 200 -8.30 3.70 -8.49
C LEU A 200 -8.22 4.28 -7.09
N TRP A 201 -7.34 5.24 -6.87
CA TRP A 201 -7.22 5.92 -5.59
C TRP A 201 -6.97 7.41 -5.73
N ASN A 202 -7.29 8.15 -4.67
CA ASN A 202 -7.03 9.58 -4.53
C ASN A 202 -6.20 9.80 -3.28
N TYR A 203 -4.88 9.60 -3.40
CA TYR A 203 -3.93 9.71 -2.31
C TYR A 203 -3.64 11.18 -1.96
N VAL A 204 -3.74 11.53 -0.68
CA VAL A 204 -3.33 12.83 -0.15
C VAL A 204 -1.91 12.71 0.39
N ALA A 205 -0.94 13.22 -0.37
CA ALA A 205 0.45 13.21 0.06
C ALA A 205 0.65 14.22 1.22
N PRO A 206 1.62 13.99 2.12
CA PRO A 206 1.92 14.91 3.22
C PRO A 206 2.24 16.35 2.76
N GLU A 207 2.79 16.51 1.56
CA GLU A 207 3.07 17.80 0.93
C GLU A 207 1.87 18.45 0.24
N SER A 208 0.72 17.76 0.14
CA SER A 208 -0.47 18.29 -0.52
C SER A 208 -1.01 19.51 0.26
N GLU A 209 -1.18 20.64 -0.44
CA GLU A 209 -1.72 21.87 0.15
C GLU A 209 -3.19 21.73 0.54
N GLU A 210 -3.95 20.93 -0.22
CA GLU A 210 -5.38 20.70 -0.01
C GLU A 210 -5.77 19.24 -0.28
N ALA A 211 -6.67 18.72 0.54
CA ALA A 211 -7.35 17.45 0.32
C ALA A 211 -8.57 17.70 -0.59
N VAL A 212 -8.48 17.29 -1.87
CA VAL A 212 -9.49 17.62 -2.89
C VAL A 212 -10.20 16.36 -3.41
N SER A 213 -11.53 16.39 -3.43
CA SER A 213 -12.34 15.36 -4.10
C SER A 213 -12.16 15.44 -5.61
N ARG A 214 -12.03 14.28 -6.28
CA ARG A 214 -11.81 14.18 -7.72
C ARG A 214 -12.98 13.50 -8.41
N THR A 215 -13.54 14.13 -9.43
CA THR A 215 -14.45 13.47 -10.37
C THR A 215 -13.61 12.77 -11.43
N VAL A 216 -13.80 11.46 -11.57
CA VAL A 216 -13.04 10.61 -12.48
C VAL A 216 -13.96 10.15 -13.60
N SER A 217 -13.54 10.40 -14.84
CA SER A 217 -14.14 9.80 -16.03
C SER A 217 -13.27 8.63 -16.46
N LEU A 218 -13.80 7.41 -16.30
CA LEU A 218 -13.11 6.16 -16.62
C LEU A 218 -13.58 5.66 -17.99
N GLU A 219 -12.63 5.53 -18.91
CA GLU A 219 -12.85 4.98 -20.24
C GLU A 219 -12.19 3.61 -20.38
N LEU A 220 -12.99 2.59 -20.72
CA LEU A 220 -12.50 1.27 -21.10
C LEU A 220 -12.84 1.00 -22.57
N ASN A 221 -11.86 0.51 -23.31
CA ASN A 221 -12.00 0.13 -24.71
C ASN A 221 -11.84 -1.38 -24.88
N GLY A 222 -12.40 -1.93 -25.95
CA GLY A 222 -12.27 -3.35 -26.29
C GLY A 222 -13.26 -4.27 -25.55
N ILE A 223 -14.33 -3.72 -25.00
CA ILE A 223 -15.37 -4.51 -24.32
C ILE A 223 -16.20 -5.29 -25.35
N SER A 224 -16.32 -6.60 -25.13
CA SER A 224 -17.10 -7.50 -25.98
C SER A 224 -18.51 -7.64 -25.44
N GLY A 225 -19.46 -6.88 -25.98
CA GLY A 225 -20.87 -6.93 -25.57
C GLY A 225 -21.58 -5.60 -25.80
N GLU A 226 -22.91 -5.62 -25.78
CA GLU A 226 -23.72 -4.38 -25.83
C GLU A 226 -23.93 -3.77 -24.44
N ARG A 227 -23.75 -4.58 -23.39
CA ARG A 227 -23.90 -4.21 -21.99
C ARG A 227 -22.91 -4.98 -21.13
N VAL A 228 -22.55 -4.39 -20.00
CA VAL A 228 -21.75 -5.01 -18.95
C VAL A 228 -22.42 -4.80 -17.60
N THR A 229 -22.02 -5.60 -16.63
CA THR A 229 -22.38 -5.46 -15.22
C THR A 229 -21.22 -4.83 -14.47
N VAL A 230 -21.49 -3.76 -13.73
CA VAL A 230 -20.49 -3.05 -12.92
C VAL A 230 -20.74 -3.32 -11.44
N LYS A 231 -19.69 -3.71 -10.73
CA LYS A 231 -19.61 -3.74 -9.28
C LYS A 231 -18.56 -2.73 -8.81
N ARG A 232 -18.82 -2.04 -7.71
CA ARG A 232 -17.88 -1.05 -7.15
C ARG A 232 -17.76 -1.18 -5.65
N TYR A 233 -16.55 -1.46 -5.19
CA TYR A 233 -16.16 -1.42 -3.78
C TYR A 233 -15.48 -0.09 -3.47
N LEU A 234 -15.62 0.37 -2.22
CA LEU A 234 -15.12 1.68 -1.82
C LEU A 234 -14.58 1.66 -0.39
N VAL A 235 -13.39 2.23 -0.23
CA VAL A 235 -12.79 2.63 1.06
C VAL A 235 -12.65 4.14 1.00
N ASP A 236 -13.30 4.87 1.90
CA ASP A 236 -13.17 6.32 2.03
C ASP A 236 -13.54 6.78 3.46
N GLU A 237 -13.85 8.06 3.65
CA GLU A 237 -14.26 8.59 4.95
C GLU A 237 -15.54 7.92 5.49
N TYR A 238 -16.44 7.48 4.60
CA TYR A 238 -17.78 7.01 4.93
C TYR A 238 -17.98 5.50 4.71
N HIS A 239 -17.10 4.84 3.95
CA HIS A 239 -17.25 3.43 3.57
C HIS A 239 -16.04 2.60 3.98
N SER A 240 -16.28 1.38 4.48
CA SER A 240 -15.25 0.42 4.89
C SER A 240 -14.28 0.98 5.94
N ASN A 241 -14.78 1.83 6.84
CA ASN A 241 -13.97 2.68 7.71
C ASN A 241 -14.50 2.71 9.15
N ALA A 242 -14.14 1.68 9.92
CA ALA A 242 -14.43 1.61 11.35
C ALA A 242 -13.71 2.71 12.17
N TYR A 243 -12.63 3.31 11.66
CA TYR A 243 -11.94 4.40 12.36
C TYR A 243 -12.80 5.68 12.41
N THR A 244 -13.49 6.04 11.33
CA THR A 244 -14.45 7.14 11.34
C THR A 244 -15.63 6.86 12.29
N CYS A 245 -16.11 5.61 12.31
CA CYS A 245 -17.14 5.16 13.27
C CYS A 245 -16.65 5.37 14.73
N TRP A 246 -15.44 4.89 15.06
CA TRP A 246 -14.84 5.09 16.39
C TRP A 246 -14.68 6.57 16.76
N LYS A 247 -14.24 7.42 15.82
CA LYS A 247 -14.18 8.87 16.04
C LYS A 247 -15.56 9.46 16.36
N SER A 248 -16.62 9.00 15.69
CA SER A 248 -17.99 9.47 15.93
C SER A 248 -18.53 9.11 17.32
N MET A 249 -18.00 8.05 17.93
CA MET A 249 -18.30 7.63 19.31
C MET A 249 -17.57 8.47 20.38
N GLY A 250 -16.78 9.46 19.96
CA GLY A 250 -15.93 10.24 20.86
C GLY A 250 -14.58 9.58 21.15
N SER A 251 -14.14 8.65 20.30
CA SER A 251 -12.84 7.99 20.40
C SER A 251 -12.59 7.30 21.76
N PRO A 252 -13.51 6.42 22.22
CA PRO A 252 -13.35 5.75 23.51
C PRO A 252 -12.06 4.91 23.53
N ALA A 253 -11.27 5.06 24.59
CA ALA A 253 -10.07 4.23 24.80
C ALA A 253 -10.44 2.75 24.95
N GLU A 254 -11.47 2.48 25.75
CA GLU A 254 -12.05 1.16 25.97
C GLU A 254 -13.51 1.19 25.47
N PRO A 255 -13.79 0.77 24.22
CA PRO A 255 -15.16 0.68 23.73
C PRO A 255 -16.01 -0.28 24.58
N THR A 256 -17.29 0.06 24.79
CA THR A 256 -18.25 -0.89 25.37
C THR A 256 -18.52 -2.05 24.41
N GLU A 257 -19.17 -3.12 24.88
CA GLU A 257 -19.58 -4.24 24.01
C GLU A 257 -20.44 -3.77 22.84
N GLU A 258 -21.36 -2.82 23.07
CA GLU A 258 -22.20 -2.24 22.02
C GLU A 258 -21.40 -1.41 21.02
N GLN A 259 -20.45 -0.59 21.50
CA GLN A 259 -19.56 0.18 20.63
C GLN A 259 -18.68 -0.74 19.79
N LEU A 260 -18.13 -1.81 20.40
CA LEU A 260 -17.31 -2.78 19.70
C LEU A 260 -18.11 -3.50 18.60
N GLN A 261 -19.37 -3.85 18.88
CA GLN A 261 -20.26 -4.43 17.85
C GLN A 261 -20.49 -3.45 16.69
N GLU A 262 -20.71 -2.17 16.97
CA GLU A 262 -20.88 -1.15 15.92
C GLU A 262 -19.60 -0.95 15.08
N LEU A 263 -18.41 -1.09 15.68
CA LEU A 263 -17.14 -1.14 14.95
C LEU A 263 -17.04 -2.40 14.08
N MET A 264 -17.44 -3.56 14.58
CA MET A 264 -17.47 -4.81 13.81
C MET A 264 -18.45 -4.75 12.63
N ASP A 265 -19.57 -4.05 12.79
CA ASP A 265 -20.57 -3.90 11.73
C ASP A 265 -20.11 -2.91 10.64
N SER A 266 -19.20 -1.97 10.97
CA SER A 266 -18.66 -0.96 10.04
C SER A 266 -17.30 -1.32 9.42
N MET A 267 -16.68 -2.43 9.83
CA MET A 267 -15.32 -2.78 9.38
C MET A 267 -15.26 -3.53 8.05
N GLU A 268 -16.37 -3.98 7.47
CA GLU A 268 -16.33 -4.82 6.26
C GLU A 268 -16.16 -4.00 4.98
N LEU A 269 -15.66 -4.65 3.93
CA LEU A 269 -15.50 -4.01 2.63
C LEU A 269 -16.88 -3.77 1.99
N GLU A 270 -17.25 -2.52 1.81
CA GLU A 270 -18.55 -2.12 1.31
C GLU A 270 -18.64 -2.16 -0.22
N LEU A 271 -19.73 -2.77 -0.71
CA LEU A 271 -20.13 -2.78 -2.11
C LEU A 271 -21.15 -1.67 -2.36
N VAL A 272 -20.70 -0.54 -2.91
CA VAL A 272 -21.50 0.69 -3.06
C VAL A 272 -22.31 0.73 -4.36
N GLU A 273 -21.90 -0.02 -5.39
CA GLU A 273 -22.70 -0.26 -6.58
C GLU A 273 -22.73 -1.76 -6.87
N LEU A 274 -23.93 -2.36 -6.90
CA LEU A 274 -24.14 -3.78 -7.19
C LEU A 274 -24.95 -3.93 -8.49
N ASN A 275 -24.41 -4.72 -9.42
CA ASN A 275 -25.08 -5.14 -10.65
C ASN A 275 -25.62 -4.00 -11.52
N ARG A 276 -24.91 -2.86 -11.54
CA ARG A 276 -25.29 -1.74 -12.39
C ARG A 276 -25.04 -2.13 -13.85
N SER A 277 -26.10 -2.33 -14.59
CA SER A 277 -26.00 -2.66 -16.02
C SER A 277 -25.75 -1.38 -16.84
N VAL A 278 -24.61 -1.32 -17.53
CA VAL A 278 -24.17 -0.15 -18.31
C VAL A 278 -24.08 -0.51 -19.78
N LYS A 279 -24.51 0.40 -20.66
CA LYS A 279 -24.42 0.20 -22.11
C LYS A 279 -22.99 0.42 -22.58
N VAL A 280 -22.54 -0.43 -23.49
CA VAL A 280 -21.28 -0.29 -24.22
C VAL A 280 -21.58 0.31 -25.60
N ASP A 281 -20.85 1.35 -26.00
CA ASP A 281 -21.03 2.02 -27.29
C ASP A 281 -19.84 1.73 -28.20
N GLY A 282 -20.04 0.90 -29.23
CA GLY A 282 -18.96 0.55 -30.17
C GLY A 282 -17.72 -0.08 -29.52
N GLY A 283 -17.90 -0.85 -28.44
CA GLY A 283 -16.80 -1.44 -27.67
C GLY A 283 -16.16 -0.51 -26.64
N ARG A 284 -16.70 0.71 -26.46
CA ARG A 284 -16.28 1.69 -25.46
C ARG A 284 -17.27 1.75 -24.31
N LEU A 285 -16.75 1.67 -23.09
CA LEU A 285 -17.48 1.86 -21.84
C LEU A 285 -17.00 3.16 -21.18
N LEU A 286 -17.95 3.99 -20.75
CA LEU A 286 -17.69 5.22 -20.01
C LEU A 286 -18.38 5.15 -18.65
N LEU A 287 -17.62 5.36 -17.59
CA LEU A 287 -18.09 5.44 -16.21
C LEU A 287 -17.65 6.77 -15.61
N GLU A 288 -18.45 7.30 -14.69
CA GLU A 288 -18.12 8.51 -13.93
C GLU A 288 -18.42 8.27 -12.46
N PHE A 289 -17.49 8.68 -11.60
CA PHE A 289 -17.63 8.61 -10.15
C PHE A 289 -16.75 9.67 -9.48
N THR A 290 -17.06 9.96 -8.22
CA THR A 290 -16.25 10.83 -7.36
C THR A 290 -15.42 9.98 -6.41
N LEU A 291 -14.15 10.35 -6.25
CA LEU A 291 -13.25 9.87 -5.22
C LEU A 291 -13.00 11.01 -4.22
N LEU A 292 -13.34 10.79 -2.96
CA LEU A 292 -12.99 11.69 -1.86
C LEU A 292 -11.46 11.65 -1.61
N PRO A 293 -10.89 12.62 -0.88
CA PRO A 293 -9.50 12.51 -0.43
C PRO A 293 -9.29 11.23 0.39
N GLY A 294 -8.21 10.50 0.13
CA GLY A 294 -7.90 9.24 0.79
C GLY A 294 -8.72 8.03 0.32
N SER A 295 -9.48 8.15 -0.77
CA SER A 295 -10.32 7.05 -1.26
C SER A 295 -9.52 5.98 -2.01
N VAL A 296 -9.97 4.73 -1.92
CA VAL A 296 -9.63 3.63 -2.83
C VAL A 296 -10.92 3.00 -3.35
N SER A 297 -11.05 2.86 -4.66
CA SER A 297 -12.21 2.24 -5.30
C SER A 297 -11.77 1.12 -6.23
N LEU A 298 -12.32 -0.07 -6.01
CA LEU A 298 -12.19 -1.21 -6.91
C LEU A 298 -13.45 -1.33 -7.75
N ILE A 299 -13.30 -1.35 -9.06
CA ILE A 299 -14.37 -1.48 -10.04
C ILE A 299 -14.18 -2.79 -10.77
N GLU A 300 -15.18 -3.65 -10.73
CA GLU A 300 -15.21 -4.91 -11.48
C GLU A 300 -16.22 -4.79 -12.62
N ILE A 301 -15.77 -5.14 -13.82
CA ILE A 301 -16.54 -5.11 -15.06
C ILE A 301 -16.70 -6.55 -15.54
N GLU A 302 -17.92 -7.07 -15.43
CA GLU A 302 -18.30 -8.42 -15.84
C GLU A 302 -19.15 -8.35 -17.13
N ASN A 303 -18.92 -9.27 -18.07
CA ASN A 303 -19.69 -9.37 -19.31
C ASN A 303 -21.07 -9.99 -19.11
#